data_AF-A0A8J9X1L7-F1
#
_entry.id   AF-A0A8J9X1L7-F1
#
_cell.length_a   1.000
_cell.length_b   1.000
_cell.length_c   1.000
_cell.angle_alpha   90.00
_cell.angle_beta   90.00
_cell.angle_gamma   90.00
#
_symmetry.space_group_name_H-M   'P 1'
#
loop_
_entity.id
_entity.type
_entity.pdbx_description
1 polymer ?
#
loop_
_entity_poly.entity_id
_entity_poly.type
_entity_poly.pdbx_seq_one_letter_code
_entity_poly.pdbx_strand_id
1 'polypeptide(L)'
;MYRSHTASGRIEQKEKFVKLRKPFATDCRFLKHHNNFDVFCCEWVSAIRQLTAHSIPALNGRVATELLQGDTPDISEYAQFDWYEPVWFIDPTSAFPEMKKRLGWWVGVASDVGQAMTFWILPESCIPIARSSVACVFPEVAATDEFKADLAEVDLAIKTKIGNSKTVEENQVIEGQLANLVSGPTDDVFKG
;
A
#
# COMPACT_ATOMS: atom_id res chain seq x y z
N MET A 1 -26.64 17.51 15.52
CA MET A 1 -25.60 18.44 16.00
C MET A 1 -24.35 18.24 15.14
N TYR A 2 -24.20 19.06 14.10
CA TYR A 2 -23.06 18.99 13.17
C TYR A 2 -21.84 19.61 13.86
N ARG A 3 -20.84 18.79 14.19
CA ARG A 3 -19.56 19.26 14.73
C ARG A 3 -18.81 19.92 13.59
N SER A 4 -18.67 21.24 13.64
CA SER A 4 -17.93 22.05 12.68
C SER A 4 -16.51 21.48 12.49
N HIS A 5 -16.27 20.82 11.35
CA HIS A 5 -14.94 20.40 10.94
C HIS A 5 -14.12 21.66 10.62
N THR A 6 -13.10 21.88 11.43
CA THR A 6 -12.12 22.96 11.32
C THR A 6 -11.40 22.88 9.96
N ALA A 7 -11.11 24.03 9.36
CA ALA A 7 -10.41 24.13 8.07
C ALA A 7 -9.07 23.36 8.04
N SER A 8 -8.46 23.14 9.20
CA SER A 8 -7.27 22.31 9.40
C SER A 8 -7.44 20.88 8.89
N GLY A 9 -8.56 20.21 9.19
CA GLY A 9 -8.79 18.83 8.75
C GLY A 9 -9.02 18.71 7.24
N ARG A 10 -9.56 19.76 6.61
CA ARG A 10 -9.77 19.80 5.15
C ARG A 10 -8.46 19.96 4.38
N ILE A 11 -7.47 20.65 4.96
CA ILE A 11 -6.13 20.81 4.37
C ILE A 11 -5.36 19.48 4.49
N GLU A 12 -5.38 18.85 5.66
CA GLU A 12 -4.75 17.54 5.89
C GLU A 12 -5.34 16.46 4.95
N GLN A 13 -6.67 16.45 4.78
CA GLN A 13 -7.31 15.55 3.82
C GLN A 13 -6.88 15.86 2.38
N LYS A 14 -6.81 17.13 1.97
CA LYS A 14 -6.34 17.49 0.63
C LYS A 14 -4.90 17.06 0.36
N GLU A 15 -3.99 17.21 1.33
CA GLU A 15 -2.61 16.74 1.21
C GLU A 15 -2.54 15.21 1.10
N LYS A 16 -3.36 14.49 1.89
CA LYS A 16 -3.52 13.03 1.77
C LYS A 16 -4.09 12.62 0.40
N PHE A 17 -5.07 13.34 -0.13
CA PHE A 17 -5.61 13.11 -1.47
C PHE A 17 -4.56 13.33 -2.59
N VAL A 18 -3.67 14.32 -2.43
CA VAL A 18 -2.56 14.54 -3.37
C VAL A 18 -1.54 13.39 -3.29
N LYS A 19 -1.25 12.87 -2.09
CA LYS A 19 -0.38 11.70 -1.90
C LYS A 19 -0.97 10.44 -2.57
N LEU A 20 -2.27 10.20 -2.43
CA LEU A 20 -2.97 9.05 -3.03
C LEU A 20 -3.03 9.10 -4.57
N ARG A 21 -2.78 10.26 -5.18
CA ARG A 21 -2.78 10.44 -6.64
C ARG A 21 -1.41 10.17 -7.29
N LYS A 22 -0.39 9.75 -6.53
CA LYS A 22 0.93 9.44 -7.08
C LYS A 22 0.83 8.35 -8.18
N PRO A 23 1.61 8.46 -9.27
CA PRO A 23 1.49 7.55 -10.40
C PRO A 23 1.97 6.14 -10.06
N PHE A 24 1.06 5.18 -10.27
CA PHE A 24 1.19 3.71 -10.20
C PHE A 24 2.51 3.13 -10.77
N ALA A 25 3.11 3.78 -11.76
CA ALA A 25 4.29 3.27 -12.46
C ALA A 25 5.58 3.24 -11.61
N THR A 26 5.63 3.98 -10.49
CA THR A 26 6.85 4.11 -9.67
C THR A 26 6.88 3.11 -8.52
N ASP A 27 5.73 2.86 -7.88
CA ASP A 27 5.68 2.08 -6.64
C ASP A 27 5.66 0.55 -6.89
N CYS A 28 5.07 0.10 -8.00
CA CYS A 28 5.01 -1.34 -8.33
C CYS A 28 6.33 -1.90 -8.91
N ARG A 29 7.30 -1.05 -9.29
CA ARG A 29 8.56 -1.51 -9.91
C ARG A 29 9.48 -2.27 -8.96
N PHE A 30 9.24 -2.20 -7.65
CA PHE A 30 10.07 -2.86 -6.65
C PHE A 30 9.73 -4.33 -6.38
N LEU A 31 8.64 -4.86 -6.92
CA LEU A 31 8.16 -6.21 -6.60
C LEU A 31 8.05 -7.05 -7.88
N LYS A 32 9.20 -7.35 -8.52
CA LYS A 32 9.19 -8.19 -9.74
C LYS A 32 9.02 -9.70 -9.49
N HIS A 33 8.97 -10.18 -8.24
CA HIS A 33 9.16 -11.63 -7.98
C HIS A 33 8.27 -12.28 -6.90
N HIS A 34 7.09 -11.74 -6.57
CA HIS A 34 6.27 -12.30 -5.48
C HIS A 34 4.81 -12.57 -5.89
N ASN A 35 4.55 -13.77 -6.41
CA ASN A 35 3.26 -14.24 -6.97
C ASN A 35 2.01 -14.05 -6.07
N ASN A 36 2.16 -13.85 -4.75
CA ASN A 36 1.02 -13.65 -3.83
C ASN A 36 0.87 -12.21 -3.34
N PHE A 37 1.91 -11.38 -3.42
CA PHE A 37 1.86 -10.01 -2.90
C PHE A 37 1.28 -9.02 -3.92
N ASP A 38 1.48 -9.32 -5.20
CA ASP A 38 0.95 -8.52 -6.31
C ASP A 38 -0.58 -8.43 -6.28
N VAL A 39 -1.27 -9.42 -5.71
CA VAL A 39 -2.72 -9.43 -5.55
C VAL A 39 -3.17 -8.34 -4.58
N PHE A 40 -2.51 -8.22 -3.42
CA PHE A 40 -2.80 -7.15 -2.46
C PHE A 40 -2.50 -5.77 -3.04
N CYS A 41 -1.46 -5.65 -3.87
CA CYS A 41 -1.13 -4.41 -4.54
C CYS A 41 -2.22 -4.01 -5.54
N CYS A 42 -2.62 -4.95 -6.39
CA CYS A 42 -3.70 -4.75 -7.34
C CYS A 42 -5.01 -4.36 -6.64
N GLU A 43 -5.33 -5.01 -5.52
CA GLU A 43 -6.51 -4.70 -4.72
C GLU A 43 -6.46 -3.28 -4.16
N TRP A 44 -5.36 -2.91 -3.49
CA TRP A 44 -5.17 -1.57 -2.94
C TRP A 44 -5.25 -0.48 -4.01
N VAL A 45 -4.56 -0.68 -5.15
CA VAL A 45 -4.60 0.27 -6.27
C VAL A 45 -6.00 0.40 -6.86
N SER A 46 -6.70 -0.72 -7.03
CA SER A 46 -8.07 -0.73 -7.56
C SER A 46 -9.01 0.02 -6.62
N ALA A 47 -8.89 -0.23 -5.31
CA ALA A 47 -9.67 0.46 -4.29
C ALA A 47 -9.41 1.97 -4.29
N ILE A 48 -8.15 2.41 -4.31
CA ILE A 48 -7.82 3.85 -4.37
C ILE A 48 -8.38 4.50 -5.62
N ARG A 49 -8.23 3.88 -6.78
CA ARG A 49 -8.78 4.43 -8.04
C ARG A 49 -10.30 4.52 -8.00
N GLN A 50 -10.95 3.57 -7.34
CA GLN A 50 -12.39 3.58 -7.18
C GLN A 50 -12.85 4.68 -6.20
N LEU A 51 -12.06 4.97 -5.17
CA LEU A 51 -12.34 5.92 -4.09
C LEU A 51 -11.85 7.35 -4.36
N THR A 52 -11.04 7.57 -5.40
CA THR A 52 -10.51 8.88 -5.76
C THR A 52 -11.23 9.45 -6.98
N ALA A 53 -11.48 10.75 -6.97
CA ALA A 53 -12.09 11.44 -8.10
C ALA A 53 -11.07 11.56 -9.26
N HIS A 54 -11.37 10.94 -10.39
CA HIS A 54 -10.61 11.10 -11.61
C HIS A 54 -11.13 12.28 -12.44
N SER A 55 -10.26 12.88 -13.27
CA SER A 55 -10.63 13.95 -14.21
C SER A 55 -11.37 13.41 -15.43
N ILE A 56 -12.40 12.61 -15.20
CA ILE A 56 -13.26 12.03 -16.22
C ILE A 56 -14.51 12.92 -16.30
N PRO A 57 -14.82 13.52 -17.45
CA PRO A 57 -15.96 14.44 -17.58
C PRO A 57 -17.30 13.84 -17.12
N ALA A 58 -17.51 12.53 -17.36
CA ALA A 58 -18.73 11.83 -16.97
C ALA A 58 -18.98 11.77 -15.45
N LEU A 59 -17.93 11.89 -14.64
CA LEU A 59 -18.02 11.79 -13.19
C LEU A 59 -18.35 13.14 -12.51
N ASN A 60 -18.34 14.26 -13.25
CA ASN A 60 -18.62 15.60 -12.71
C ASN A 60 -17.84 15.94 -11.43
N GLY A 61 -16.61 15.42 -11.29
CA GLY A 61 -15.77 15.61 -10.10
C GLY A 61 -16.17 14.76 -8.89
N ARG A 62 -17.08 13.81 -9.04
CA ARG A 62 -17.47 12.83 -8.01
C ARG A 62 -16.69 11.52 -8.15
N VAL A 63 -16.73 10.71 -7.09
CA VAL A 63 -16.07 9.40 -7.05
C VAL A 63 -16.91 8.37 -7.80
N ALA A 64 -16.28 7.39 -8.46
CA ALA A 64 -16.99 6.37 -9.24
C ALA A 64 -17.94 5.54 -8.36
N THR A 65 -17.50 5.16 -7.16
CA THR A 65 -18.33 4.47 -6.17
C THR A 65 -19.55 5.26 -5.76
N GLU A 66 -19.41 6.58 -5.56
CA GLU A 66 -20.51 7.46 -5.15
C GLU A 66 -21.59 7.53 -6.23
N LEU A 67 -21.22 7.54 -7.50
CA LEU A 67 -22.18 7.56 -8.60
C LEU A 67 -22.97 6.24 -8.70
N LEU A 68 -22.34 5.11 -8.34
CA LEU A 68 -22.96 3.79 -8.38
C LEU A 68 -23.85 3.52 -7.15
N GLN A 69 -23.35 3.81 -5.94
CA GLN A 69 -24.01 3.46 -4.69
C GLN A 69 -24.92 4.58 -4.17
N GLY A 70 -24.71 5.83 -4.60
CA GLY A 70 -25.46 7.00 -4.13
C GLY A 70 -24.98 7.56 -2.79
N ASP A 71 -24.03 6.89 -2.14
CA ASP A 71 -23.45 7.29 -0.85
C ASP A 71 -21.99 7.72 -1.02
N THR A 72 -21.55 8.67 -0.19
CA THR A 72 -20.15 9.10 -0.15
C THR A 72 -19.31 8.00 0.51
N PRO A 73 -18.36 7.37 -0.20
CA PRO A 73 -17.55 6.31 0.38
C PRO A 73 -16.58 6.87 1.42
N ASP A 74 -16.40 6.16 2.52
CA ASP A 74 -15.39 6.51 3.51
C ASP A 74 -14.00 6.07 3.02
N ILE A 75 -13.07 7.03 2.94
CA ILE A 75 -11.67 6.81 2.55
C ILE A 75 -10.73 6.80 3.76
N SER A 76 -11.26 6.94 4.98
CA SER A 76 -10.46 7.07 6.20
C SER A 76 -9.48 5.91 6.38
N GLU A 77 -9.88 4.70 6.00
CA GLU A 77 -9.04 3.49 6.08
C GLU A 77 -7.82 3.57 5.14
N TYR A 78 -8.03 4.00 3.90
CA TYR A 78 -6.96 4.13 2.89
C TYR A 78 -6.11 5.40 3.06
N ALA A 79 -6.61 6.40 3.79
CA ALA A 79 -5.91 7.66 4.01
C ALA A 79 -4.98 7.65 5.24
N GLN A 80 -4.95 6.55 6.02
CA GLN A 80 -4.12 6.44 7.21
C GLN A 80 -2.67 6.05 6.93
N PHE A 81 -2.45 5.13 5.99
CA PHE A 81 -1.13 4.56 5.70
C PHE A 81 -0.91 4.49 4.19
N ASP A 82 0.33 4.67 3.76
CA ASP A 82 0.73 4.47 2.36
C ASP A 82 1.07 2.99 2.09
N TRP A 83 1.08 2.62 0.80
CA TRP A 83 1.44 1.26 0.39
C TRP A 83 2.84 0.87 0.86
N TYR A 84 2.95 -0.32 1.46
CA TYR A 84 4.21 -0.87 1.95
C TYR A 84 4.94 0.08 2.92
N GLU A 85 4.19 0.78 3.77
CA GLU A 85 4.74 1.59 4.85
C GLU A 85 5.04 0.73 6.08
N PRO A 86 6.17 0.93 6.79
CA PRO A 86 6.45 0.21 8.01
C PRO A 86 5.53 0.70 9.14
N VAL A 87 4.93 -0.25 9.87
CA VAL A 87 3.97 0.03 10.94
C VAL A 87 4.25 -0.81 12.18
N TRP A 88 3.92 -0.25 13.34
CA TRP A 88 3.91 -0.98 14.59
C TRP A 88 2.54 -1.62 14.81
N PHE A 89 2.51 -2.91 15.11
CA PHE A 89 1.29 -3.60 15.50
C PHE A 89 1.45 -4.31 16.84
N ILE A 90 0.34 -4.50 17.54
CA ILE A 90 0.32 -5.23 18.81
C ILE A 90 -0.09 -6.67 18.52
N ASP A 91 0.73 -7.61 18.97
CA ASP A 91 0.45 -9.04 18.88
C ASP A 91 -0.40 -9.48 20.10
N PRO A 92 -1.67 -9.88 19.92
CA PRO A 92 -2.52 -10.29 21.04
C PRO A 92 -2.10 -11.62 21.67
N THR A 93 -1.22 -12.38 21.01
CA THR A 93 -0.76 -13.69 21.49
C THR A 93 0.31 -13.58 22.59
N SER A 94 0.92 -12.40 22.79
CA SER A 94 1.88 -12.22 23.89
C SER A 94 1.17 -12.19 25.25
N ALA A 95 1.61 -13.04 26.17
CA ALA A 95 1.06 -13.11 27.53
C ALA A 95 1.24 -11.78 28.29
N PHE A 96 0.18 -11.34 28.96
CA PHE A 96 0.24 -10.22 29.90
C PHE A 96 1.29 -10.53 30.99
N PRO A 97 2.21 -9.61 31.34
CA PRO A 97 2.14 -8.14 31.22
C PRO A 97 2.91 -7.51 30.04
N GLU A 98 3.57 -8.30 29.19
CA GLU A 98 4.37 -7.76 28.07
C GLU A 98 3.56 -7.78 26.76
N MET A 99 2.75 -6.74 26.51
CA MET A 99 2.21 -6.50 25.16
C MET A 99 3.37 -6.09 24.24
N LYS A 100 3.87 -7.05 23.44
CA LYS A 100 4.99 -6.80 22.54
C LYS A 100 4.51 -6.09 21.28
N LYS A 101 4.96 -4.84 21.12
CA LYS A 101 4.87 -4.12 19.85
C LYS A 101 5.84 -4.79 18.88
N ARG A 102 5.37 -5.15 17.71
CA ARG A 102 6.18 -5.74 16.63
C ARG A 102 6.11 -4.87 15.39
N LEU A 103 7.17 -4.95 14.61
CA LEU A 103 7.29 -4.26 13.34
C LEU A 103 6.73 -5.14 12.21
N GLY A 104 6.03 -4.52 11.27
CA GLY A 104 5.55 -5.18 10.07
C GLY A 104 5.28 -4.18 8.95
N TRP A 105 5.04 -4.70 7.75
CA TRP A 105 4.71 -3.88 6.59
C TRP A 105 3.20 -3.77 6.43
N TRP A 106 2.72 -2.57 6.18
CA TRP A 106 1.32 -2.35 5.84
C TRP A 106 1.05 -2.76 4.39
N VAL A 107 0.01 -3.58 4.19
CA VAL A 107 -0.27 -4.22 2.90
C VAL A 107 -1.64 -3.82 2.35
N GLY A 108 -2.57 -3.35 3.18
CA GLY A 108 -3.88 -2.96 2.69
C GLY A 108 -4.93 -2.90 3.77
N VAL A 109 -6.16 -2.61 3.34
CA VAL A 109 -7.33 -2.59 4.21
C VAL A 109 -7.97 -3.98 4.19
N ALA A 110 -8.34 -4.49 5.35
CA ALA A 110 -9.02 -5.77 5.51
C ALA A 110 -10.52 -5.55 5.65
N SER A 111 -11.22 -5.26 4.54
CA SER A 111 -12.67 -5.03 4.54
C SER A 111 -13.48 -6.23 5.00
N ASP A 112 -12.96 -7.43 4.77
CA ASP A 112 -13.69 -8.69 4.98
C ASP A 112 -13.51 -9.25 6.40
N VAL A 113 -12.58 -8.69 7.17
CA VAL A 113 -12.18 -9.22 8.47
C VAL A 113 -12.33 -8.16 9.55
N GLY A 114 -13.39 -8.29 10.36
CA GLY A 114 -13.57 -7.51 11.59
C GLY A 114 -14.43 -6.27 11.43
N GLN A 115 -14.03 -5.19 12.12
CA GLN A 115 -14.72 -3.90 12.11
C GLN A 115 -13.97 -2.93 11.19
N ALA A 116 -14.57 -1.77 10.91
CA ALA A 116 -13.89 -0.66 10.24
C ALA A 116 -12.53 -0.39 10.90
N MET A 117 -11.57 0.07 10.09
CA MET A 117 -10.18 0.35 10.51
C MET A 117 -9.37 -0.91 10.83
N THR A 118 -9.59 -1.99 10.08
CA THR A 118 -8.75 -3.20 10.16
C THR A 118 -7.84 -3.28 8.95
N PHE A 119 -6.55 -3.60 9.18
CA PHE A 119 -5.52 -3.59 8.15
C PHE A 119 -4.84 -4.94 8.01
N TRP A 120 -4.43 -5.25 6.78
CA TRP A 120 -3.51 -6.33 6.48
C TRP A 120 -2.08 -5.89 6.75
N ILE A 121 -1.40 -6.64 7.60
CA ILE A 121 -0.01 -6.41 7.98
C ILE A 121 0.80 -7.65 7.65
N LEU A 122 1.97 -7.47 7.08
CA LEU A 122 2.95 -8.51 6.81
C LEU A 122 4.03 -8.48 7.89
N PRO A 123 3.98 -9.39 8.88
CA PRO A 123 5.04 -9.56 9.87
C PRO A 123 6.19 -10.41 9.30
N GLU A 124 7.26 -10.57 10.10
CA GLU A 124 8.39 -11.49 9.85
C GLU A 124 7.98 -12.94 9.52
N SER A 125 6.76 -13.34 9.89
CA SER A 125 6.24 -14.68 9.62
C SER A 125 5.88 -14.89 8.14
N CYS A 126 5.76 -13.83 7.35
CA CYS A 126 5.32 -13.82 5.95
C CYS A 126 3.86 -14.27 5.73
N ILE A 127 3.09 -14.38 6.81
CA ILE A 127 1.67 -14.69 6.75
C ILE A 127 0.93 -13.39 7.10
N PRO A 128 0.17 -12.81 6.14
CA PRO A 128 -0.61 -11.61 6.40
C PRO A 128 -1.56 -11.80 7.60
N ILE A 129 -1.55 -10.83 8.52
CA ILE A 129 -2.44 -10.80 9.68
C ILE A 129 -3.34 -9.58 9.62
N ALA A 130 -4.60 -9.73 10.02
CA ALA A 130 -5.55 -8.64 10.14
C ALA A 130 -5.48 -8.02 11.55
N ARG A 131 -5.23 -6.71 11.66
CA ARG A 131 -5.16 -5.98 12.94
C ARG A 131 -5.75 -4.58 12.84
N SER A 132 -6.46 -4.16 13.89
CA SER A 132 -6.97 -2.80 14.07
C SER A 132 -6.06 -1.93 14.95
N SER A 133 -5.28 -2.55 15.83
CA SER A 133 -4.32 -1.87 16.72
C SER A 133 -2.98 -1.65 15.99
N VAL A 134 -2.95 -0.65 15.12
CA VAL A 134 -1.79 -0.28 14.30
C VAL A 134 -1.37 1.16 14.59
N ALA A 135 -0.07 1.39 14.67
CA ALA A 135 0.50 2.72 14.88
C ALA A 135 1.52 3.05 13.78
N CYS A 136 1.51 4.31 13.33
CA CYS A 136 2.49 4.81 12.39
C CYS A 136 3.88 4.91 13.04
N VAL A 137 4.90 4.87 12.19
CA VAL A 137 6.27 5.13 12.60
C VAL A 137 6.52 6.63 12.44
N PHE A 138 6.85 7.31 13.54
CA PHE A 138 7.20 8.73 13.45
C PHE A 138 8.51 8.91 12.67
N PRO A 139 8.63 9.95 11.84
CA PRO A 139 9.84 10.19 11.05
C PRO A 139 11.14 10.25 11.88
N GLU A 140 11.05 10.73 13.12
CA GLU A 140 12.17 10.79 14.06
C GLU A 140 12.67 9.39 14.46
N VAL A 141 11.73 8.45 14.67
CA VAL A 141 12.05 7.05 14.97
C VAL A 141 12.51 6.34 13.72
N ALA A 142 11.91 6.61 12.56
CA ALA A 142 12.33 6.04 11.28
C ALA A 142 13.78 6.41 10.92
N ALA A 143 14.28 7.54 11.44
CA ALA A 143 15.65 7.99 11.23
C ALA A 143 16.67 7.28 12.12
N THR A 144 16.26 6.63 13.21
CA THR A 144 17.20 5.93 14.11
C THR A 144 17.78 4.69 13.44
N ASP A 145 19.04 4.39 13.76
CA ASP A 145 19.73 3.24 13.16
C ASP A 145 19.22 1.90 13.73
N GLU A 146 18.75 1.91 14.98
CA GLU A 146 18.07 0.77 15.62
C GLU A 146 16.82 0.36 14.81
N PHE A 147 15.97 1.33 14.48
CA PHE A 147 14.76 1.06 13.71
C PHE A 147 15.07 0.51 12.31
N LYS A 148 16.07 1.07 11.63
CA LYS A 148 16.50 0.59 10.31
C LYS A 148 17.07 -0.83 10.38
N ALA A 149 17.79 -1.17 11.45
CA ALA A 149 18.30 -2.52 11.67
C ALA A 149 17.16 -3.52 11.86
N ASP A 150 16.19 -3.20 12.72
CA ASP A 150 15.00 -4.04 12.94
C ASP A 150 14.20 -4.22 11.64
N LEU A 151 14.01 -3.13 10.87
CA LEU A 151 13.31 -3.19 9.60
C LEU A 151 14.05 -4.05 8.57
N ALA A 152 15.38 -3.95 8.52
CA ALA A 152 16.20 -4.78 7.64
C ALA A 152 16.16 -6.27 8.02
N GLU A 153 16.05 -6.60 9.32
CA GLU A 153 15.85 -7.96 9.79
C GLU A 153 14.51 -8.53 9.32
N VAL A 154 13.43 -7.77 9.48
CA VAL A 154 12.10 -8.15 8.98
C VAL A 154 12.11 -8.36 7.47
N ASP A 155 12.75 -7.46 6.71
CA ASP A 155 12.89 -7.59 5.26
C ASP A 155 13.69 -8.82 4.84
N LEU A 156 14.76 -9.14 5.58
CA LEU A 156 15.55 -10.34 5.31
C LEU A 156 14.74 -11.60 5.59
N ALA A 157 13.98 -11.63 6.69
CA ALA A 157 13.09 -12.74 7.01
C ALA A 157 12.03 -12.95 5.91
N ILE A 158 11.48 -11.84 5.40
CA ILE A 158 10.51 -11.84 4.29
C ILE A 158 11.13 -12.38 3.01
N LYS A 159 12.28 -11.84 2.60
CA LYS A 159 12.99 -12.29 1.40
C LYS A 159 13.38 -13.76 1.48
N THR A 160 13.78 -14.24 2.67
CA THR A 160 14.21 -15.63 2.88
C THR A 160 13.03 -16.59 2.77
N LYS A 161 11.90 -16.29 3.40
CA LYS A 161 10.73 -17.18 3.43
C LYS A 161 9.91 -17.15 2.15
N ILE A 162 9.77 -15.97 1.53
CA ILE A 162 9.06 -15.85 0.25
C ILE A 162 9.97 -16.26 -0.92
N GLY A 163 11.30 -16.30 -0.71
CA GLY A 163 12.32 -17.02 -1.47
C GLY A 163 11.93 -17.41 -2.90
N ASN A 164 12.41 -16.63 -3.87
CA ASN A 164 12.12 -16.73 -5.31
C ASN A 164 11.80 -18.15 -5.80
N SER A 165 10.65 -18.34 -6.45
CA SER A 165 10.40 -19.55 -7.24
C SER A 165 11.23 -19.60 -8.54
N LYS A 166 12.16 -18.67 -8.73
CA LYS A 166 12.97 -18.49 -9.94
C LYS A 166 14.41 -18.11 -9.57
N THR A 167 15.38 -18.84 -10.10
CA THR A 167 16.81 -18.56 -9.91
C THR A 167 17.17 -17.16 -10.44
N VAL A 168 18.25 -16.56 -9.93
CA VAL A 168 18.73 -15.22 -10.34
C VAL A 168 18.86 -15.09 -11.87
N GLU A 169 19.17 -16.20 -12.53
CA GLU A 169 19.31 -16.33 -13.99
C GLU A 169 17.98 -16.13 -14.74
N GLU A 170 16.87 -16.64 -14.21
CA GLU A 170 15.55 -16.51 -14.85
C GLU A 170 15.01 -15.07 -14.74
N ASN A 171 15.35 -14.35 -13.67
CA ASN A 171 14.96 -12.96 -13.50
C ASN A 171 15.65 -12.04 -14.52
N GLN A 172 16.94 -12.29 -14.83
CA GLN A 172 17.66 -11.57 -15.87
C GLN A 172 17.08 -11.83 -17.27
N VAL A 173 16.62 -13.05 -17.54
CA VAL A 173 15.95 -13.41 -18.80
C VAL A 173 14.61 -12.67 -18.95
N ILE A 174 13.81 -12.61 -17.89
CA ILE A 174 12.52 -11.89 -17.90
C ILE A 174 12.72 -10.38 -18.07
N GLU A 175 13.71 -9.79 -17.41
CA GLU A 175 14.03 -8.37 -17.58
C GLU A 175 14.50 -8.05 -19.01
N GLY A 176 15.32 -8.93 -19.60
CA GLY A 176 15.72 -8.82 -21.01
C GLY A 176 14.53 -8.95 -21.97
N GLN A 177 13.59 -9.86 -21.69
CA GLN A 177 12.37 -10.02 -22.49
C GLN A 177 11.41 -8.82 -22.35
N LEU A 178 11.26 -8.25 -21.15
CA LEU A 178 10.47 -7.05 -20.92
C LEU A 178 11.07 -5.82 -21.62
N ALA A 179 12.40 -5.67 -21.62
CA ALA A 179 13.07 -4.59 -22.34
C ALA A 179 12.80 -4.64 -23.86
N ASN A 180 12.73 -5.84 -24.43
CA ASN A 180 12.41 -6.04 -25.85
C ASN A 180 10.94 -5.78 -26.20
N LEU A 181 10.02 -5.81 -25.23
CA LEU A 181 8.60 -5.47 -25.44
C LEU A 181 8.33 -3.97 -25.29
N VAL A 182 9.18 -3.24 -24.56
CA VAL A 182 9.05 -1.79 -24.35
C VAL A 182 9.68 -0.98 -25.50
N SER A 183 10.53 -1.60 -26.33
CA SER A 183 10.86 -1.05 -27.64
C SER A 183 9.70 -1.28 -28.60
N GLY A 184 8.65 -0.47 -28.47
CA GLY A 184 7.67 -0.28 -29.53
C GLY A 184 8.36 0.20 -30.83
N PRO A 185 7.71 0.05 -32.00
CA PRO A 185 8.27 0.52 -33.25
C PRO A 185 8.57 2.01 -33.13
N THR A 186 9.72 2.44 -33.63
CA THR A 186 10.14 3.84 -33.60
C THR A 186 9.06 4.75 -34.20
N ASP A 187 8.84 5.91 -33.57
CA ASP A 187 7.82 6.93 -33.91
C ASP A 187 8.04 7.62 -35.28
N ASP A 188 8.64 6.92 -36.24
CA ASP A 188 9.02 7.45 -37.55
C ASP A 188 7.86 7.44 -38.57
N VAL A 189 6.70 6.89 -38.20
CA VAL A 189 5.55 6.68 -39.12
C VAL A 189 4.75 7.96 -39.40
N PHE A 190 4.92 9.04 -38.62
CA PHE A 190 4.15 10.30 -38.78
C PHE A 190 4.98 11.51 -39.26
N LYS A 191 6.19 11.30 -39.79
CA LYS A 191 6.95 12.35 -40.50
C LYS A 191 6.88 12.11 -42.00
N GLY A 192 5.75 12.49 -42.60
CA GLY A 192 5.53 12.55 -44.04
C GLY A 192 4.59 13.68 -44.37
#